data_AF-A0A401MHE8-F1
#
_entry.id   AF-A0A401MHE8-F1
#
_cell.length_a   1.000
_cell.length_b   1.000
_cell.length_c   1.000
_cell.angle_alpha   90.00
_cell.angle_beta   90.00
_cell.angle_gamma   90.00
#
_symmetry.space_group_name_H-M   'P 1'
#
loop_
_entity.id
_entity.type
_entity.pdbx_description
1 polymer ?
#
loop_
_entity_poly.entity_id
_entity_poly.type
_entity_poly.pdbx_seq_one_letter_code
_entity_poly.pdbx_strand_id
1 'polypeptide(L)'
;MAQQHLDPTNPLAGPVTGDALAGYLRAQATEFLRALRLHRETGGSTANGSHGSNGSEDAVDAARALRRAVRRISGSLHTFRPLLDPDWSESMRPELAWLSGTLAMEHAYAARLERLLLALHRLSGAVFPGQSAGVAVGSRSAGAEPVPKKAEPGNAGPPSHPAPAPDRGNLTVGAAKAGALLERQLTLARTRAHSSALQALGSSRFHAVADNIAVLASEVPLTTTAPTTGLHPMAAAAEERLTDAVGSLPLVTAGSPYNAAALIHGLSPDPAPHPQDAPWHQVRLLLRLHRYAREVLDGDRGPVDVRLLAAGQALDRHRDASEAAAAAAQAARTPRIAPATAYALGVLHADQRHEVEAARFAFQQCWQKQTVGTP
;
A
#
# COMPACT_ATOMS: atom_id res chain seq x y z
N MET A 1 -30.57 -34.27 -20.33
CA MET A 1 -29.79 -33.29 -19.55
C MET A 1 -28.31 -33.55 -19.83
N ALA A 2 -27.80 -33.02 -20.95
CA ALA A 2 -26.41 -33.21 -21.34
C ALA A 2 -25.55 -32.19 -20.58
N GLN A 3 -24.62 -32.67 -19.76
CA GLN A 3 -23.60 -31.85 -19.11
C GLN A 3 -22.61 -31.39 -20.18
N GLN A 4 -22.67 -30.11 -20.55
CA GLN A 4 -21.63 -29.46 -21.34
C GLN A 4 -20.39 -29.30 -20.45
N HIS A 5 -19.40 -30.18 -20.65
CA HIS A 5 -18.03 -29.95 -20.23
C HIS A 5 -17.50 -28.71 -20.99
N LEU A 6 -17.05 -27.69 -20.27
CA LEU A 6 -16.25 -26.62 -20.85
C LEU A 6 -14.86 -27.18 -21.17
N ASP A 7 -14.54 -27.26 -22.46
CA ASP A 7 -13.18 -27.50 -22.96
C ASP A 7 -12.24 -26.33 -22.55
N PRO A 8 -11.07 -26.61 -21.96
CA PRO A 8 -10.10 -25.60 -21.57
C PRO A 8 -9.11 -25.35 -22.71
N THR A 9 -9.58 -24.96 -23.89
CA THR A 9 -8.79 -24.28 -24.94
C THR A 9 -9.74 -24.06 -26.11
N ASN A 10 -10.13 -22.82 -26.36
CA ASN A 10 -10.81 -22.48 -27.61
C ASN A 10 -9.72 -22.23 -28.68
N PRO A 11 -9.49 -23.15 -29.64
CA PRO A 11 -8.44 -23.00 -30.65
C PRO A 11 -8.82 -22.00 -31.76
N LEU A 12 -9.99 -21.34 -31.67
CA LEU A 12 -10.43 -20.28 -32.59
C LEU A 12 -10.06 -18.86 -32.18
N ALA A 13 -9.46 -18.66 -31.00
CA ALA A 13 -8.85 -17.37 -30.69
C ALA A 13 -7.53 -17.29 -31.48
N GLY A 14 -7.55 -16.57 -32.60
CA GLY A 14 -6.34 -16.25 -33.36
C GLY A 14 -5.26 -15.63 -32.46
N PRO A 15 -3.98 -15.63 -32.90
CA PRO A 15 -2.90 -15.11 -32.08
C PRO A 15 -3.20 -13.68 -31.63
N VAL A 16 -2.99 -13.38 -30.35
CA VAL A 16 -3.09 -12.01 -29.84
C VAL A 16 -1.90 -11.22 -30.38
N THR A 17 -2.16 -10.27 -31.28
CA THR A 17 -1.15 -9.47 -32.02
C THR A 17 -1.10 -8.01 -31.55
N GLY A 18 -0.27 -7.19 -32.20
CA GLY A 18 -0.18 -5.74 -31.97
C GLY A 18 -1.51 -4.99 -32.06
N ASP A 19 -2.51 -5.49 -32.80
CA ASP A 19 -3.83 -4.86 -32.87
C ASP A 19 -4.56 -4.91 -31.53
N ALA A 20 -4.39 -5.99 -30.76
CA ALA A 20 -4.94 -6.10 -29.40
C ALA A 20 -4.27 -5.10 -28.46
N LEU A 21 -2.94 -4.93 -28.56
CA LEU A 21 -2.21 -3.90 -27.82
C LEU A 21 -2.72 -2.50 -28.18
N ALA A 22 -2.92 -2.22 -29.47
CA ALA A 22 -3.43 -0.92 -29.91
C ALA A 22 -4.86 -0.67 -29.44
N GLY A 23 -5.73 -1.69 -29.47
CA GLY A 23 -7.08 -1.60 -28.90
C GLY A 23 -7.05 -1.30 -27.41
N TYR A 24 -6.19 -1.99 -26.65
CA TYR A 24 -6.04 -1.78 -25.21
C TYR A 24 -5.50 -0.38 -24.88
N LEU A 25 -4.47 0.09 -25.58
CA LEU A 25 -3.90 1.43 -25.37
C LEU A 25 -4.92 2.53 -25.66
N ARG A 26 -5.70 2.39 -26.74
CA ARG A 26 -6.80 3.32 -27.07
C ARG A 26 -7.89 3.36 -26.00
N ALA A 27 -8.26 2.20 -25.46
CA ALA A 27 -9.23 2.10 -24.36
C ALA A 27 -8.71 2.80 -23.09
N GLN A 28 -7.44 2.57 -22.70
CA GLN A 28 -6.84 3.22 -21.54
C GLN A 28 -6.66 4.73 -21.73
N ALA A 29 -6.31 5.17 -22.94
CA ALA A 29 -6.24 6.59 -23.29
C ALA A 29 -7.62 7.26 -23.20
N THR A 30 -8.66 6.60 -23.69
CA THR A 30 -10.05 7.10 -23.58
C THR A 30 -10.48 7.21 -22.12
N GLU A 31 -10.17 6.21 -21.30
CA GLU A 31 -10.47 6.24 -19.87
C GLU A 31 -9.70 7.34 -19.13
N PHE A 32 -8.45 7.60 -19.52
CA PHE A 32 -7.68 8.75 -19.03
C PHE A 32 -8.38 10.08 -19.33
N LEU A 33 -8.81 10.30 -20.58
CA LEU A 33 -9.48 11.54 -20.99
C LEU A 33 -10.84 11.70 -20.29
N ARG A 34 -11.60 10.62 -20.13
CA ARG A 34 -12.85 10.60 -19.36
C ARG A 34 -12.61 10.98 -17.90
N ALA A 35 -11.64 10.34 -17.25
CA ALA A 35 -11.29 10.64 -15.85
C ALA A 35 -10.79 12.09 -15.69
N LEU A 36 -10.04 12.60 -16.66
CA LEU A 36 -9.57 13.99 -16.66
C LEU A 36 -10.74 14.99 -16.79
N ARG A 37 -11.72 14.69 -17.64
CA ARG A 37 -12.93 15.51 -17.80
C ARG A 37 -13.73 15.57 -16.50
N LEU A 38 -13.99 14.40 -15.89
CA LEU A 38 -14.66 14.29 -14.59
C LEU A 38 -13.90 15.07 -13.52
N HIS A 39 -12.57 14.92 -13.45
CA HIS A 39 -11.75 15.63 -12.48
C HIS A 39 -11.85 17.17 -12.61
N ARG A 40 -11.94 17.69 -13.84
CA ARG A 40 -12.15 19.13 -14.11
C ARG A 40 -13.56 19.59 -13.73
N GLU A 41 -14.57 18.80 -14.04
CA GLU A 41 -15.98 19.08 -13.71
C GLU A 41 -16.18 19.14 -12.20
N THR A 42 -15.61 18.20 -11.45
CA THR A 42 -15.67 18.17 -9.99
C THR A 42 -14.84 19.28 -9.34
N GLY A 43 -13.66 19.59 -9.89
CA GLY A 43 -12.82 20.70 -9.42
C GLY A 43 -13.39 22.09 -9.71
N GLY A 44 -14.21 22.24 -10.76
CA GLY A 44 -14.95 23.48 -11.05
C GLY A 44 -16.22 23.64 -10.20
N SER A 45 -16.85 22.53 -9.80
CA SER A 45 -18.10 22.52 -9.03
C SER A 45 -17.93 22.96 -7.57
N THR A 46 -16.73 22.90 -7.01
CA THR A 46 -16.41 23.48 -5.68
C THR A 46 -16.47 25.01 -5.66
N ALA A 47 -16.41 25.68 -6.82
CA ALA A 47 -16.52 27.13 -6.92
C ALA A 47 -17.98 27.65 -6.97
N ASN A 48 -18.94 26.80 -7.32
CA ASN A 48 -20.35 27.19 -7.56
C ASN A 48 -21.34 26.69 -6.49
N GLY A 49 -20.88 26.37 -5.27
CA GLY A 49 -21.73 26.32 -4.07
C GLY A 49 -22.85 25.27 -4.02
N SER A 50 -22.96 24.36 -4.99
CA SER A 50 -23.91 23.25 -4.98
C SER A 50 -23.18 21.96 -4.63
N HIS A 51 -23.17 21.58 -3.35
CA HIS A 51 -22.62 20.30 -2.91
C HIS A 51 -23.75 19.39 -2.38
N GLY A 52 -24.04 18.33 -3.12
CA GLY A 52 -24.40 17.05 -2.50
C GLY A 52 -23.14 16.42 -1.90
N SER A 53 -23.28 15.57 -0.86
CA SER A 53 -22.15 15.00 -0.12
C SER A 53 -21.19 14.14 -0.95
N ASN A 54 -21.54 13.82 -2.20
CA ASN A 54 -20.80 12.88 -3.06
C ASN A 54 -19.71 13.56 -3.92
N GLY A 55 -19.69 14.90 -4.03
CA GLY A 55 -18.75 15.58 -4.93
C GLY A 55 -17.26 15.37 -4.56
N SER A 56 -16.94 15.20 -3.28
CA SER A 56 -15.56 14.93 -2.84
C SER A 56 -15.12 13.49 -3.14
N GLU A 57 -16.04 12.52 -3.02
CA GLU A 57 -15.79 11.11 -3.33
C GLU A 57 -15.59 10.92 -4.84
N ASP A 58 -16.43 11.57 -5.66
CA ASP A 58 -16.32 11.57 -7.11
C ASP A 58 -14.98 12.14 -7.60
N ALA A 59 -14.48 13.21 -6.96
CA ALA A 59 -13.17 13.79 -7.28
C ALA A 59 -12.02 12.81 -7.00
N VAL A 60 -12.09 12.10 -5.86
CA VAL A 60 -11.09 11.12 -5.44
C VAL A 60 -11.11 9.91 -6.38
N ASP A 61 -12.29 9.47 -6.79
CA ASP A 61 -12.45 8.37 -7.74
C ASP A 61 -11.99 8.73 -9.14
N ALA A 62 -12.27 9.94 -9.62
CA ALA A 62 -11.73 10.46 -10.88
C ALA A 62 -10.19 10.49 -10.86
N ALA A 63 -9.58 11.01 -9.78
CA ALA A 63 -8.13 11.03 -9.63
C ALA A 63 -7.55 9.60 -9.55
N ARG A 64 -8.27 8.65 -8.93
CA ARG A 64 -7.89 7.24 -8.87
C ARG A 64 -7.95 6.58 -10.25
N ALA A 65 -8.99 6.84 -11.03
CA ALA A 65 -9.15 6.38 -12.40
C ALA A 65 -8.03 6.93 -13.30
N LEU A 66 -7.73 8.24 -13.20
CA LEU A 66 -6.64 8.89 -13.91
C LEU A 66 -5.29 8.20 -13.64
N ARG A 67 -4.94 7.99 -12.37
CA ARG A 67 -3.72 7.27 -11.98
C ARG A 67 -3.68 5.82 -12.48
N ARG A 68 -4.83 5.14 -12.49
CA ARG A 68 -4.94 3.75 -12.97
C ARG A 68 -4.67 3.67 -14.47
N ALA A 69 -5.26 4.55 -15.27
CA ALA A 69 -5.04 4.62 -16.72
C ALA A 69 -3.57 4.94 -17.04
N VAL A 70 -2.97 5.97 -16.43
CA VAL A 70 -1.55 6.34 -16.65
C VAL A 70 -0.61 5.17 -16.35
N ARG A 71 -0.83 4.44 -15.26
CA ARG A 71 0.01 3.28 -14.90
C ARG A 71 -0.14 2.11 -15.87
N ARG A 72 -1.35 1.88 -16.40
CA ARG A 72 -1.61 0.83 -17.41
C ARG A 72 -0.95 1.15 -18.73
N ILE A 73 -1.05 2.40 -19.19
CA ILE A 73 -0.35 2.90 -20.37
C ILE A 73 1.17 2.73 -20.16
N SER A 74 1.72 3.29 -19.09
CA SER A 74 3.16 3.20 -18.77
C SER A 74 3.67 1.76 -18.67
N GLY A 75 2.90 0.86 -18.06
CA GLY A 75 3.25 -0.55 -17.94
C GLY A 75 3.19 -1.33 -19.26
N SER A 76 2.24 -0.98 -20.13
CA SER A 76 2.13 -1.53 -21.48
C SER A 76 3.29 -1.07 -22.35
N LEU A 77 3.64 0.23 -22.29
CA LEU A 77 4.82 0.79 -22.95
C LEU A 77 6.12 0.13 -22.48
N HIS A 78 6.21 -0.25 -21.21
CA HIS A 78 7.39 -0.94 -20.68
C HIS A 78 7.50 -2.40 -21.15
N THR A 79 6.37 -3.12 -21.19
CA THR A 79 6.38 -4.56 -21.51
C THR A 79 6.44 -4.80 -23.01
N PHE A 80 5.70 -4.02 -23.79
CA PHE A 80 5.57 -4.18 -25.24
C PHE A 80 6.42 -3.19 -26.04
N ARG A 81 7.47 -2.61 -25.42
CA ARG A 81 8.36 -1.60 -26.04
C ARG A 81 8.84 -1.98 -27.45
N PRO A 82 9.32 -3.22 -27.71
CA PRO A 82 9.73 -3.64 -29.06
C PRO A 82 8.68 -3.49 -30.18
N LEU A 83 7.39 -3.37 -29.85
CA LEU A 83 6.32 -3.26 -30.85
C LEU A 83 5.87 -1.82 -31.09
N LEU A 84 6.33 -0.88 -30.26
CA LEU A 84 5.98 0.54 -30.31
C LEU A 84 7.14 1.33 -30.90
N ASP A 85 6.84 2.51 -31.45
CA ASP A 85 7.87 3.45 -31.86
C ASP A 85 8.84 3.75 -30.69
N PRO A 86 10.16 3.52 -30.89
CA PRO A 86 11.13 3.58 -29.80
C PRO A 86 11.27 5.00 -29.24
N ASP A 87 11.37 6.01 -30.11
CA ASP A 87 11.57 7.42 -29.73
C ASP A 87 10.37 7.96 -28.95
N TRP A 88 9.16 7.66 -29.44
CA TRP A 88 7.92 8.00 -28.75
C TRP A 88 7.83 7.31 -27.38
N SER A 89 8.11 6.00 -27.31
CA SER A 89 8.03 5.24 -26.06
C SER A 89 9.04 5.73 -25.01
N GLU A 90 10.24 6.10 -25.43
CA GLU A 90 11.31 6.61 -24.56
C GLU A 90 10.98 8.01 -24.02
N SER A 91 10.41 8.87 -24.86
CA SER A 91 9.95 10.21 -24.48
C SER A 91 8.77 10.17 -23.51
N MET A 92 7.78 9.30 -23.77
CA MET A 92 6.53 9.26 -22.97
C MET A 92 6.67 8.61 -21.59
N ARG A 93 7.53 7.61 -21.42
CA ARG A 93 7.67 6.88 -20.14
C ARG A 93 8.03 7.75 -18.93
N PRO A 94 9.05 8.63 -18.96
CA PRO A 94 9.37 9.49 -17.82
C PRO A 94 8.24 10.48 -17.51
N GLU A 95 7.52 10.95 -18.52
CA GLU A 95 6.38 11.85 -18.37
C GLU A 95 5.19 11.18 -17.66
N LEU A 96 4.84 9.95 -18.08
CA LEU A 96 3.80 9.16 -17.40
C LEU A 96 4.22 8.79 -15.97
N ALA A 97 5.51 8.51 -15.74
CA ALA A 97 6.03 8.25 -14.40
C ALA A 97 5.90 9.48 -13.49
N TRP A 98 6.33 10.66 -13.98
CA TRP A 98 6.18 11.95 -13.30
C TRP A 98 4.71 12.24 -12.96
N LEU A 99 3.80 12.11 -13.94
CA LEU A 99 2.39 12.38 -13.75
C LEU A 99 1.77 11.43 -12.71
N SER A 100 2.03 10.12 -12.83
CA SER A 100 1.48 9.12 -11.90
C SER A 100 1.99 9.31 -10.46
N GLY A 101 3.25 9.70 -10.29
CA GLY A 101 3.87 9.97 -9.00
C GLY A 101 3.28 11.22 -8.35
N THR A 102 3.19 12.31 -9.10
CA THR A 102 2.63 13.59 -8.63
C THR A 102 1.20 13.42 -8.14
N LEU A 103 0.35 12.74 -8.93
CA LEU A 103 -1.05 12.50 -8.57
C LEU A 103 -1.23 11.53 -7.39
N ALA A 104 -0.25 10.67 -7.10
CA ALA A 104 -0.35 9.66 -6.05
C ALA A 104 0.02 10.21 -4.65
N MET A 105 0.83 11.27 -4.59
CA MET A 105 1.41 11.76 -3.34
C MET A 105 0.35 12.18 -2.30
N GLU A 106 -0.67 12.95 -2.70
CA GLU A 106 -1.71 13.43 -1.78
C GLU A 106 -2.41 12.24 -1.08
N HIS A 107 -2.86 11.27 -1.87
CA HIS A 107 -3.55 10.09 -1.37
C HIS A 107 -2.63 9.21 -0.50
N ALA A 108 -1.34 9.11 -0.87
CA ALA A 108 -0.36 8.37 -0.08
C ALA A 108 -0.16 8.98 1.31
N TYR A 109 -0.09 10.32 1.43
CA TYR A 109 -0.02 10.99 2.73
C TYR A 109 -1.30 10.80 3.56
N ALA A 110 -2.47 10.86 2.93
CA ALA A 110 -3.75 10.64 3.60
C ALA A 110 -3.87 9.21 4.16
N ALA A 111 -3.62 8.20 3.32
CA ALA A 111 -3.67 6.79 3.72
C ALA A 111 -2.62 6.47 4.80
N ARG A 112 -1.43 7.06 4.72
CA ARG A 112 -0.37 6.89 5.72
C ARG A 112 -0.76 7.49 7.07
N LEU A 113 -1.39 8.67 7.07
CA LEU A 113 -1.88 9.30 8.30
C LEU A 113 -2.94 8.43 8.97
N GLU A 114 -3.95 8.00 8.21
CA GLU A 114 -5.01 7.12 8.70
C GLU A 114 -4.44 5.82 9.30
N ARG A 115 -3.53 5.15 8.58
CA ARG A 115 -2.85 3.94 9.04
C ARG A 115 -2.13 4.15 10.38
N LEU A 116 -1.35 5.22 10.50
CA LEU A 116 -0.56 5.50 11.70
C LEU A 116 -1.44 5.87 12.89
N LEU A 117 -2.51 6.64 12.68
CA LEU A 117 -3.47 6.95 13.74
C LEU A 117 -4.20 5.69 14.20
N LEU A 118 -4.69 4.84 13.30
CA LEU A 118 -5.33 3.58 13.66
C LEU A 118 -4.38 2.66 14.44
N ALA A 119 -3.11 2.58 14.03
CA ALA A 119 -2.09 1.83 14.76
C ALA A 119 -1.84 2.40 16.16
N LEU A 120 -1.74 3.73 16.31
CA LEU A 120 -1.61 4.37 17.62
C LEU A 120 -2.81 4.11 18.54
N HIS A 121 -4.03 4.15 18.02
CA HIS A 121 -5.24 3.81 18.79
C HIS A 121 -5.21 2.35 19.23
N ARG A 122 -4.86 1.43 18.32
CA ARG A 122 -4.73 -0.01 18.63
C ARG A 122 -3.66 -0.26 19.68
N LEU A 123 -2.49 0.35 19.56
CA LEU A 123 -1.39 0.19 20.52
C LEU A 123 -1.75 0.82 21.87
N SER A 124 -2.44 1.96 21.89
CA SER A 124 -2.92 2.58 23.12
C SER A 124 -3.98 1.71 23.82
N GLY A 125 -4.81 0.97 23.08
CA GLY A 125 -5.76 0.01 23.65
C GLY A 125 -5.12 -1.32 24.06
N ALA A 126 -4.18 -1.84 23.26
CA ALA A 126 -3.53 -3.14 23.47
C ALA A 126 -2.43 -3.11 24.54
N VAL A 127 -1.82 -1.96 24.81
CA VAL A 127 -0.91 -1.77 25.95
C VAL A 127 -1.69 -1.69 27.28
N PHE A 128 -3.02 -1.53 27.23
CA PHE A 128 -3.89 -1.45 28.40
C PHE A 128 -5.19 -2.27 28.26
N PRO A 129 -5.12 -3.62 28.22
CA PRO A 129 -6.28 -4.41 28.57
C PRO A 129 -6.57 -4.16 30.05
N GLY A 130 -7.61 -3.37 30.30
CA GLY A 130 -8.25 -3.33 31.60
C GLY A 130 -8.65 -4.74 32.02
N GLN A 131 -8.41 -5.07 33.29
CA GLN A 131 -9.01 -6.22 33.94
C GLN A 131 -10.51 -6.21 33.65
N SER A 132 -10.94 -7.05 32.72
CA SER A 132 -12.32 -7.51 32.67
C SER A 132 -12.59 -8.16 34.01
N ALA A 133 -13.57 -7.60 34.72
CA ALA A 133 -14.17 -8.20 35.89
C ALA A 133 -14.52 -9.66 35.57
N GLY A 134 -13.77 -10.60 36.16
CA GLY A 134 -13.95 -12.04 36.03
C GLY A 134 -14.17 -12.64 37.40
N VAL A 135 -15.44 -12.81 37.75
CA VAL A 135 -15.93 -13.61 38.88
C VAL A 135 -15.44 -15.05 38.73
N ALA A 136 -14.72 -15.56 39.73
CA ALA A 136 -14.52 -16.99 40.01
C ALA A 136 -14.23 -17.13 41.52
N VAL A 137 -15.23 -17.37 42.37
CA VAL A 137 -15.77 -18.70 42.72
C VAL A 137 -14.66 -19.72 43.03
N GLY A 138 -14.32 -19.79 44.33
CA GLY A 138 -14.22 -21.00 45.13
C GLY A 138 -13.13 -22.04 44.84
N SER A 139 -12.19 -22.19 45.78
CA SER A 139 -11.78 -23.50 46.35
C SER A 139 -10.87 -23.26 47.57
N ARG A 140 -11.39 -23.31 48.81
CA ARG A 140 -11.35 -24.44 49.77
C ARG A 140 -9.94 -24.94 50.16
N SER A 141 -9.56 -24.66 51.41
CA SER A 141 -8.81 -25.52 52.36
C SER A 141 -8.87 -24.81 53.73
N ALA A 142 -9.83 -25.10 54.61
CA ALA A 142 -9.87 -26.20 55.60
C ALA A 142 -8.71 -26.15 56.63
N GLY A 143 -9.03 -25.77 57.88
CA GLY A 143 -8.18 -26.07 59.04
C GLY A 143 -8.27 -25.14 60.26
N ALA A 144 -9.29 -25.36 61.12
CA ALA A 144 -9.31 -25.17 62.59
C ALA A 144 -9.24 -23.76 63.25
N GLU A 145 -10.26 -23.50 64.07
CA GLU A 145 -10.36 -22.49 65.16
C GLU A 145 -10.36 -23.20 66.54
N PRO A 146 -10.43 -22.54 67.73
CA PRO A 146 -9.80 -21.29 68.19
C PRO A 146 -9.28 -21.38 69.66
N VAL A 147 -8.40 -20.47 70.12
CA VAL A 147 -8.27 -20.12 71.56
C VAL A 147 -7.87 -18.63 71.70
N PRO A 148 -8.50 -17.84 72.60
CA PRO A 148 -8.35 -16.39 72.65
C PRO A 148 -7.26 -15.93 73.65
N LYS A 149 -6.51 -14.87 73.30
CA LYS A 149 -5.81 -14.03 74.29
C LYS A 149 -5.90 -12.55 73.91
N LYS A 150 -5.97 -11.74 74.97
CA LYS A 150 -6.48 -10.37 75.10
C LYS A 150 -5.33 -9.33 75.15
N ALA A 151 -5.65 -8.11 74.69
CA ALA A 151 -4.95 -6.80 74.83
C ALA A 151 -3.68 -6.61 73.96
N GLU A 152 -3.42 -5.49 73.27
CA GLU A 152 -3.57 -4.05 73.59
C GLU A 152 -3.80 -3.17 72.32
N PRO A 153 -4.18 -1.88 72.45
CA PRO A 153 -4.48 -0.99 71.32
C PRO A 153 -3.24 -0.23 70.84
N GLY A 154 -2.97 -0.21 69.53
CA GLY A 154 -1.85 0.55 69.03
C GLY A 154 -1.74 0.60 67.52
N ASN A 155 -1.95 1.81 67.01
CA ASN A 155 -1.45 2.36 65.75
C ASN A 155 -2.29 2.17 64.48
N ALA A 156 -2.72 3.34 63.96
CA ALA A 156 -3.40 3.52 62.69
C ALA A 156 -2.52 3.02 61.54
N GLY A 157 -3.01 2.03 60.79
CA GLY A 157 -2.46 1.68 59.49
C GLY A 157 -2.91 2.70 58.44
N PRO A 158 -2.04 3.14 57.52
CA PRO A 158 -2.48 3.98 56.40
C PRO A 158 -3.35 3.14 55.44
N PRO A 159 -4.39 3.72 54.82
CA PRO A 159 -5.21 3.00 53.88
C PRO A 159 -4.40 2.64 52.64
N SER A 160 -4.23 1.34 52.39
CA SER A 160 -3.68 0.79 51.16
C SER A 160 -4.68 0.94 50.02
N HIS A 161 -4.82 2.15 49.49
CA HIS A 161 -5.30 2.34 48.13
C HIS A 161 -4.10 2.20 47.18
N PRO A 162 -4.14 1.34 46.15
CA PRO A 162 -3.10 1.35 45.14
C PRO A 162 -3.19 2.68 44.39
N ALA A 163 -2.14 3.50 44.50
CA ALA A 163 -2.02 4.73 43.72
C ALA A 163 -2.09 4.40 42.21
N PRO A 164 -2.82 5.18 41.40
CA PRO A 164 -2.76 5.03 39.95
C PRO A 164 -1.32 5.30 39.50
N ALA A 165 -0.71 4.30 38.85
CA ALA A 165 0.69 4.38 38.41
C ALA A 165 0.89 5.59 37.46
N PRO A 166 1.73 6.58 37.83
CA PRO A 166 1.92 7.81 37.05
C PRO A 166 2.49 7.56 35.64
N ASP A 167 3.20 6.45 35.45
CA ASP A 167 3.79 6.07 34.17
C ASP A 167 2.75 5.75 33.09
N ARG A 168 1.57 5.23 33.47
CA ARG A 168 0.50 4.91 32.50
C ARG A 168 -0.06 6.17 31.86
N GLY A 169 -0.34 7.19 32.67
CA GLY A 169 -0.84 8.49 32.17
C GLY A 169 0.18 9.20 31.28
N ASN A 170 1.48 9.07 31.60
CA ASN A 170 2.53 9.65 30.78
C ASN A 170 2.66 8.98 29.40
N LEU A 171 2.48 7.65 29.32
CA LEU A 171 2.52 6.91 28.05
C LEU A 171 1.30 7.20 27.15
N THR A 172 0.10 7.30 27.72
CA THR A 172 -1.11 7.68 26.96
C THR A 172 -1.01 9.12 26.46
N VAL A 173 -0.50 10.05 27.28
CA VAL A 173 -0.19 11.42 26.86
C VAL A 173 0.91 11.45 25.78
N GLY A 174 1.90 10.55 25.87
CA GLY A 174 2.93 10.35 24.85
C GLY A 174 2.35 9.95 23.50
N ALA A 175 1.44 8.97 23.47
CA ALA A 175 0.74 8.51 22.28
C ALA A 175 -0.17 9.59 21.68
N ALA A 176 -0.93 10.32 22.50
CA ALA A 176 -1.75 11.44 22.04
C ALA A 176 -0.91 12.55 21.37
N LYS A 177 0.23 12.91 22.00
CA LYS A 177 1.17 13.89 21.43
C LYS A 177 1.84 13.38 20.15
N ALA A 178 2.13 12.08 20.06
CA ALA A 178 2.66 11.46 18.84
C ALA A 178 1.65 11.51 17.69
N GLY A 179 0.37 11.21 17.98
CA GLY A 179 -0.74 11.33 17.04
C GLY A 179 -0.88 12.76 16.51
N ALA A 180 -0.94 13.76 17.41
CA ALA A 180 -1.03 15.17 17.01
C ALA A 180 0.18 15.65 16.19
N LEU A 181 1.38 15.16 16.50
CA LEU A 181 2.58 15.48 15.72
C LEU A 181 2.51 14.91 14.30
N LEU A 182 2.14 13.64 14.16
CA LEU A 182 2.00 12.96 12.87
C LEU A 182 0.88 13.59 12.03
N GLU A 183 -0.26 13.89 12.65
CA GLU A 183 -1.38 14.58 12.02
C GLU A 183 -0.94 15.93 11.46
N ARG A 184 -0.25 16.75 12.26
CA ARG A 184 0.28 18.03 11.79
C ARG A 184 1.25 17.85 10.60
N GLN A 185 2.21 16.94 10.71
CA GLN A 185 3.24 16.76 9.67
C GLN A 185 2.65 16.22 8.36
N LEU A 186 1.84 15.15 8.43
CA LEU A 186 1.28 14.50 7.24
C LEU A 186 0.16 15.32 6.62
N THR A 187 -0.63 16.07 7.40
CA THR A 187 -1.60 17.02 6.85
C THR A 187 -0.90 18.13 6.09
N LEU A 188 0.19 18.68 6.64
CA LEU A 188 0.97 19.71 5.95
C LEU A 188 1.61 19.16 4.66
N ALA A 189 2.18 17.95 4.70
CA ALA A 189 2.70 17.28 3.52
C ALA A 189 1.61 17.01 2.47
N ARG A 190 0.41 16.60 2.89
CA ARG A 190 -0.75 16.41 2.04
C ARG A 190 -1.16 17.72 1.36
N THR A 191 -1.30 18.82 2.10
CA THR A 191 -1.66 20.12 1.52
C THR A 191 -0.63 20.59 0.49
N ARG A 192 0.66 20.43 0.79
CA ARG A 192 1.73 20.75 -0.19
C ARG A 192 1.64 19.87 -1.44
N ALA A 193 1.41 18.56 -1.26
CA ALA A 193 1.23 17.64 -2.38
C ALA A 193 0.00 17.97 -3.22
N HIS A 194 -1.10 18.37 -2.58
CA HIS A 194 -2.32 18.81 -3.24
C HIS A 194 -2.06 20.06 -4.11
N SER A 195 -1.46 21.11 -3.55
CA SER A 195 -1.10 22.31 -4.31
C SER A 195 -0.13 22.01 -5.47
N SER A 196 0.86 21.13 -5.23
CA SER A 196 1.79 20.71 -6.27
C SER A 196 1.10 19.92 -7.39
N ALA A 197 0.13 19.06 -7.07
CA ALA A 197 -0.65 18.34 -8.06
C ALA A 197 -1.52 19.28 -8.91
N LEU A 198 -2.17 20.28 -8.30
CA LEU A 198 -2.93 21.29 -9.02
C LEU A 198 -2.05 22.13 -9.95
N GLN A 199 -0.87 22.55 -9.48
CA GLN A 199 0.12 23.26 -10.31
C GLN A 199 0.60 22.40 -11.48
N ALA A 200 0.89 21.12 -11.24
CA ALA A 200 1.29 20.19 -12.28
C ALA A 200 0.19 20.01 -13.34
N LEU A 201 -1.07 19.86 -12.93
CA LEU A 201 -2.22 19.74 -13.84
C LEU A 201 -2.48 21.01 -14.67
N GLY A 202 -2.05 22.18 -14.20
CA GLY A 202 -2.11 23.44 -14.96
C GLY A 202 -0.86 23.75 -15.78
N SER A 203 0.15 22.87 -15.76
CA SER A 203 1.44 23.12 -16.43
C SER A 203 1.40 22.77 -17.92
N SER A 204 2.20 23.46 -18.74
CA SER A 204 2.40 23.12 -20.16
C SER A 204 2.91 21.68 -20.34
N ARG A 205 3.74 21.20 -19.40
CA ARG A 205 4.22 19.81 -19.36
C ARG A 205 3.05 18.82 -19.29
N PHE A 206 2.07 19.05 -18.43
CA PHE A 206 0.89 18.19 -18.35
C PHE A 206 0.06 18.24 -19.64
N HIS A 207 -0.15 19.44 -20.19
CA HIS A 207 -0.91 19.59 -21.43
C HIS A 207 -0.26 18.82 -22.59
N ALA A 208 1.06 18.90 -22.74
CA ALA A 208 1.79 18.11 -23.75
C ALA A 208 1.57 16.59 -23.58
N VAL A 209 1.55 16.09 -22.34
CA VAL A 209 1.26 14.68 -22.06
C VAL A 209 -0.18 14.33 -22.38
N ALA A 210 -1.13 15.18 -21.99
CA ALA A 210 -2.55 14.99 -22.26
C ALA A 210 -2.85 14.98 -23.76
N ASP A 211 -2.20 15.84 -24.54
CA ASP A 211 -2.34 15.91 -26.00
C ASP A 211 -1.76 14.66 -26.66
N ASN A 212 -0.58 14.19 -26.22
CA ASN A 212 -0.03 12.91 -26.69
C ASN A 212 -0.95 11.72 -26.36
N ILE A 213 -1.57 11.70 -25.17
CA ILE A 213 -2.55 10.66 -24.82
C ILE A 213 -3.83 10.80 -25.66
N ALA A 214 -4.23 12.02 -26.04
CA ALA A 214 -5.36 12.24 -26.92
C ALA A 214 -5.10 11.67 -28.33
N VAL A 215 -3.90 11.87 -28.87
CA VAL A 215 -3.47 11.22 -30.12
C VAL A 215 -3.44 9.70 -29.96
N LEU A 216 -2.94 9.19 -28.83
CA LEU A 216 -2.91 7.75 -28.53
C LEU A 216 -4.31 7.10 -28.52
N ALA A 217 -5.37 7.87 -28.23
CA ALA A 217 -6.74 7.37 -28.25
C ALA A 217 -7.27 7.10 -29.68
N SER A 218 -6.69 7.74 -30.71
CA SER A 218 -7.02 7.49 -32.11
C SER A 218 -5.98 6.62 -32.81
N GLU A 219 -4.70 6.94 -32.64
CA GLU A 219 -3.59 6.36 -33.39
C GLU A 219 -2.51 5.85 -32.43
N VAL A 220 -2.16 4.57 -32.56
CA VAL A 220 -1.10 3.94 -31.75
C VAL A 220 0.14 3.80 -32.63
N PRO A 221 1.29 4.35 -32.25
CA PRO A 221 2.51 4.28 -33.03
C PRO A 221 3.12 2.87 -32.93
N LEU A 222 2.56 1.95 -33.68
CA LEU A 222 3.04 0.59 -33.82
C LEU A 222 4.17 0.52 -34.85
N THR A 223 5.15 -0.34 -34.60
CA THR A 223 6.15 -0.73 -35.60
C THR A 223 5.50 -1.52 -36.74
N THR A 224 6.13 -1.52 -37.91
CA THR A 224 5.61 -2.19 -39.11
C THR A 224 5.42 -3.71 -38.95
N THR A 225 6.16 -4.33 -38.03
CA THR A 225 6.10 -5.78 -37.72
C THR A 225 5.08 -6.12 -36.62
N ALA A 226 4.53 -5.13 -35.92
CA ALA A 226 3.62 -5.35 -34.80
C ALA A 226 2.32 -6.09 -35.15
N PRO A 227 1.67 -5.88 -36.32
CA PRO A 227 0.40 -6.56 -36.63
C PRO A 227 0.52 -8.08 -36.74
N THR A 228 1.70 -8.59 -37.09
CA THR A 228 1.94 -10.05 -37.24
C THR A 228 2.68 -10.66 -36.05
N THR A 229 3.21 -9.84 -35.14
CA THR A 229 3.97 -10.31 -33.98
C THR A 229 3.03 -10.70 -32.84
N GLY A 230 3.16 -11.94 -32.35
CA GLY A 230 2.40 -12.42 -31.19
C GLY A 230 2.88 -11.76 -29.89
N LEU A 231 1.95 -11.38 -29.01
CA LEU A 231 2.25 -10.71 -27.73
C LEU A 231 2.70 -11.68 -26.62
N HIS A 232 2.39 -12.97 -26.75
CA HIS A 232 2.63 -13.99 -25.72
C HIS A 232 4.11 -14.08 -25.27
N PRO A 233 5.13 -14.09 -26.15
CA PRO A 233 6.54 -14.16 -25.72
C PRO A 233 6.95 -12.98 -24.83
N MET A 234 6.40 -11.80 -25.08
CA MET A 234 6.73 -10.59 -24.31
C MET A 234 6.09 -10.61 -22.93
N ALA A 235 4.87 -11.14 -22.83
CA ALA A 235 4.19 -11.37 -21.56
C ALA A 235 4.90 -12.48 -20.74
N ALA A 236 5.34 -13.55 -21.40
CA ALA A 236 6.13 -14.61 -20.78
C ALA A 236 7.46 -14.06 -20.22
N ALA A 237 8.16 -13.19 -20.96
CA ALA A 237 9.36 -12.52 -20.45
C ALA A 237 9.09 -11.55 -19.27
N ALA A 238 7.86 -11.04 -19.12
CA ALA A 238 7.47 -10.28 -17.93
C ALA A 238 7.19 -11.20 -16.73
N GLU A 239 6.64 -12.39 -16.97
CA GLU A 239 6.47 -13.44 -15.97
C GLU A 239 7.81 -13.99 -15.49
N GLU A 240 8.72 -14.33 -16.40
CA GLU A 240 10.07 -14.83 -16.09
C GLU A 240 10.83 -13.86 -15.18
N ARG A 241 10.90 -12.57 -15.55
CA ARG A 241 11.50 -11.53 -14.70
C ARG A 241 10.86 -11.43 -13.33
N LEU A 242 9.54 -11.62 -13.22
CA LEU A 242 8.85 -11.63 -11.93
C LEU A 242 9.25 -12.87 -11.13
N THR A 243 9.23 -14.05 -11.72
CA THR A 243 9.59 -15.31 -11.05
C THR A 243 11.05 -15.32 -10.60
N ASP A 244 11.97 -14.79 -11.41
CA ASP A 244 13.39 -14.65 -11.07
C ASP A 244 13.59 -13.68 -9.90
N ALA A 245 12.93 -12.52 -9.96
CA ALA A 245 13.00 -11.54 -8.88
C ALA A 245 12.44 -12.13 -7.57
N VAL A 246 11.34 -12.88 -7.62
CA VAL A 246 10.81 -13.60 -6.45
C VAL A 246 11.76 -14.69 -5.97
N GLY A 247 12.40 -15.43 -6.88
CA GLY A 247 13.41 -16.44 -6.55
C GLY A 247 14.63 -15.87 -5.83
N SER A 248 14.97 -14.61 -6.09
CA SER A 248 16.05 -13.89 -5.41
C SER A 248 15.67 -13.27 -4.06
N LEU A 249 14.39 -13.32 -3.66
CA LEU A 249 13.96 -12.75 -2.38
C LEU A 249 14.46 -13.60 -1.20
N PRO A 250 14.84 -12.97 -0.07
CA PRO A 250 15.21 -13.68 1.16
C PRO A 250 13.97 -14.23 1.89
N LEU A 251 13.25 -15.15 1.26
CA LEU A 251 11.98 -15.71 1.75
C LEU A 251 12.14 -16.52 3.04
N VAL A 252 13.33 -17.05 3.31
CA VAL A 252 13.62 -17.86 4.52
C VAL A 252 13.70 -16.99 5.78
N THR A 253 14.16 -15.74 5.67
CA THR A 253 14.22 -14.79 6.79
C THR A 253 12.85 -14.22 7.14
N ALA A 254 11.94 -14.14 6.16
CA ALA A 254 10.55 -13.69 6.35
C ALA A 254 9.66 -14.72 7.07
N GLY A 255 10.12 -15.97 7.25
CA GLY A 255 9.44 -17.01 8.01
C GLY A 255 9.63 -16.92 9.53
N SER A 256 10.51 -16.04 10.00
CA SER A 256 10.79 -15.85 11.43
C SER A 256 10.15 -14.55 11.93
N PRO A 257 9.14 -14.58 12.81
CA PRO A 257 8.43 -13.40 13.29
C PRO A 257 9.30 -12.42 14.09
N TYR A 258 10.54 -12.83 14.42
CA TYR A 258 11.55 -12.03 15.12
C TYR A 258 12.84 -11.96 14.30
N ASN A 259 12.85 -11.15 13.22
CA ASN A 259 14.12 -10.76 12.60
C ASN A 259 14.75 -9.62 13.41
N ALA A 260 15.41 -9.98 14.52
CA ALA A 260 16.05 -9.03 15.44
C ALA A 260 17.09 -8.11 14.75
N ALA A 261 17.61 -8.49 13.58
CA ALA A 261 18.54 -7.67 12.80
C ALA A 261 17.92 -6.34 12.32
N ALA A 262 16.60 -6.30 12.06
CA ALA A 262 15.91 -5.08 11.63
C ALA A 262 15.78 -4.04 12.75
N LEU A 263 15.71 -4.47 14.01
CA LEU A 263 15.64 -3.59 15.18
C LEU A 263 17.02 -3.00 15.53
N ILE A 264 18.09 -3.77 15.34
CA ILE A 264 19.47 -3.33 15.64
C ILE A 264 19.97 -2.31 14.60
N HIS A 265 19.57 -2.43 13.33
CA HIS A 265 20.04 -1.55 12.25
C HIS A 265 19.20 -0.27 12.07
N GLY A 266 18.01 -0.17 12.68
CA GLY A 266 17.10 0.99 12.57
C GLY A 266 17.59 2.28 13.24
N LEU A 267 18.71 2.23 13.97
CA LEU A 267 19.33 3.38 14.63
C LEU A 267 20.53 3.96 13.86
N SER A 268 20.90 3.39 12.72
CA SER A 268 21.98 3.93 11.87
C SER A 268 21.54 5.25 11.20
N PRO A 269 22.41 6.28 11.14
CA PRO A 269 22.14 7.51 10.40
C PRO A 269 22.18 7.34 8.87
N ASP A 270 22.44 6.13 8.38
CA ASP A 270 22.53 5.80 6.96
C ASP A 270 21.17 6.01 6.23
N PRO A 271 21.11 6.72 5.09
CA PRO A 271 19.88 6.94 4.30
C PRO A 271 19.16 5.68 3.81
N ALA A 272 19.77 4.49 3.91
CA ALA A 272 19.11 3.21 3.61
C ALA A 272 18.87 2.37 4.89
N PRO A 273 17.95 2.77 5.79
CA PRO A 273 17.76 2.11 7.09
C PRO A 273 17.31 0.64 6.98
N HIS A 274 16.73 0.24 5.84
CA HIS A 274 16.22 -1.11 5.60
C HIS A 274 16.54 -1.59 4.17
N PRO A 275 17.77 -2.04 3.87
CA PRO A 275 18.17 -2.49 2.52
C PRO A 275 17.33 -3.67 2.01
N GLN A 276 16.70 -4.40 2.91
CA GLN A 276 15.82 -5.52 2.58
C GLN A 276 14.51 -5.08 1.93
N ASP A 277 14.07 -3.82 2.02
CA ASP A 277 12.76 -3.41 1.48
C ASP A 277 12.79 -3.18 -0.04
N ALA A 278 13.95 -2.81 -0.60
CA ALA A 278 14.13 -2.50 -2.03
C ALA A 278 13.75 -3.66 -2.98
N PRO A 279 14.23 -4.90 -2.79
CA PRO A 279 13.86 -6.01 -3.68
C PRO A 279 12.36 -6.33 -3.63
N TRP A 280 11.69 -6.15 -2.49
CA TRP A 280 10.23 -6.31 -2.39
C TRP A 280 9.46 -5.25 -3.17
N HIS A 281 9.93 -3.99 -3.14
CA HIS A 281 9.36 -2.93 -3.98
C HIS A 281 9.56 -3.20 -5.48
N GLN A 282 10.68 -3.81 -5.85
CA GLN A 282 10.93 -4.23 -7.23
C GLN A 282 9.99 -5.36 -7.67
N VAL A 283 9.82 -6.40 -6.85
CA VAL A 283 8.86 -7.49 -7.11
C VAL A 283 7.44 -6.93 -7.25
N ARG A 284 7.05 -5.97 -6.41
CA ARG A 284 5.76 -5.28 -6.54
C ARG A 284 5.57 -4.57 -7.88
N LEU A 285 6.61 -3.91 -8.37
CA LEU A 285 6.58 -3.28 -9.70
C LEU A 285 6.43 -4.34 -10.79
N LEU A 286 7.23 -5.41 -10.75
CA LEU A 286 7.21 -6.50 -11.73
C LEU A 286 5.88 -7.24 -11.75
N LEU A 287 5.29 -7.51 -10.58
CA LEU A 287 3.97 -8.14 -10.46
C LEU A 287 2.90 -7.29 -11.14
N ARG A 288 2.97 -5.97 -10.96
CA ARG A 288 2.04 -5.03 -11.60
C ARG A 288 2.24 -5.00 -13.12
N LEU A 289 3.47 -5.04 -13.60
CA LEU A 289 3.77 -5.11 -15.04
C LEU A 289 3.23 -6.40 -15.66
N HIS A 290 3.46 -7.55 -15.00
CA HIS A 290 2.91 -8.83 -15.44
C HIS A 290 1.37 -8.81 -15.48
N ARG A 291 0.71 -8.24 -14.46
CA ARG A 291 -0.76 -8.09 -14.48
C ARG A 291 -1.24 -7.25 -15.66
N TYR A 292 -0.58 -6.13 -15.95
CA TYR A 292 -0.94 -5.30 -17.10
C TYR A 292 -0.68 -6.00 -18.44
N ALA A 293 0.37 -6.82 -18.53
CA ALA A 293 0.62 -7.65 -19.71
C ALA A 293 -0.51 -8.67 -19.93
N ARG A 294 -1.00 -9.30 -18.85
CA ARG A 294 -2.17 -10.19 -18.91
C ARG A 294 -3.46 -9.47 -19.27
N GLU A 295 -3.69 -8.25 -18.75
CA GLU A 295 -4.84 -7.43 -19.16
C GLU A 295 -4.84 -7.15 -20.68
N VAL A 296 -3.66 -7.01 -21.30
CA VAL A 296 -3.54 -6.86 -22.77
C VAL A 296 -3.82 -8.16 -23.51
N LEU A 297 -3.39 -9.30 -22.98
CA LEU A 297 -3.59 -10.62 -23.60
C LEU A 297 -5.03 -11.10 -23.51
N ASP A 298 -5.61 -11.02 -22.32
CA ASP A 298 -6.91 -11.61 -21.99
C ASP A 298 -8.08 -10.64 -22.31
N GLY A 299 -7.79 -9.35 -22.46
CA GLY A 299 -8.78 -8.29 -22.62
C GLY A 299 -9.69 -8.13 -21.40
N ASP A 300 -10.79 -7.39 -21.55
CA ASP A 300 -11.74 -7.07 -20.46
C ASP A 300 -12.51 -8.29 -19.91
N ARG A 301 -12.42 -9.45 -20.57
CA ARG A 301 -13.14 -10.68 -20.20
C ARG A 301 -12.22 -11.79 -19.65
N GLY A 302 -10.96 -11.46 -19.39
CA GLY A 302 -9.98 -12.40 -18.85
C GLY A 302 -10.36 -12.93 -17.46
N PRO A 303 -9.99 -14.19 -17.13
CA PRO A 303 -10.19 -14.73 -15.79
C PRO A 303 -9.35 -13.94 -14.78
N VAL A 304 -10.00 -13.49 -13.71
CA VAL A 304 -9.32 -12.77 -12.63
C VAL A 304 -8.50 -13.76 -11.81
N ASP A 305 -7.18 -13.63 -11.88
CA ASP A 305 -6.26 -14.42 -11.07
C ASP A 305 -6.25 -13.91 -9.61
N VAL A 306 -7.09 -14.54 -8.78
CA VAL A 306 -7.24 -14.23 -7.35
C VAL A 306 -5.91 -14.30 -6.61
N ARG A 307 -4.99 -15.17 -7.03
CA ARG A 307 -3.67 -15.31 -6.42
C ARG A 307 -2.82 -14.08 -6.68
N LEU A 308 -2.74 -13.62 -7.93
CA LEU A 308 -2.00 -12.40 -8.28
C LEU A 308 -2.59 -11.16 -7.58
N LEU A 309 -3.91 -11.12 -7.40
CA LEU A 309 -4.55 -10.05 -6.62
C LEU A 309 -4.14 -10.11 -5.15
N ALA A 310 -4.21 -11.28 -4.51
CA ALA A 310 -3.83 -11.44 -3.10
C ALA A 310 -2.34 -11.14 -2.87
N ALA A 311 -1.46 -11.60 -3.78
CA ALA A 311 -0.04 -11.29 -3.78
C ALA A 311 0.19 -9.77 -3.93
N GLY A 312 -0.52 -9.12 -4.85
CA GLY A 312 -0.46 -7.66 -5.03
C GLY A 312 -0.88 -6.90 -3.78
N GLN A 313 -1.98 -7.31 -3.14
CA GLN A 313 -2.45 -6.72 -1.88
C GLN A 313 -1.45 -6.90 -0.74
N ALA A 314 -0.78 -8.05 -0.65
CA ALA A 314 0.29 -8.26 0.33
C ALA A 314 1.47 -7.31 0.10
N LEU A 315 1.90 -7.13 -1.16
CA LEU A 315 2.99 -6.21 -1.50
C LEU A 315 2.63 -4.73 -1.33
N ASP A 316 1.37 -4.35 -1.57
CA ASP A 316 0.87 -3.00 -1.25
C ASP A 316 0.91 -2.75 0.26
N ARG A 317 0.44 -3.72 1.09
CA ARG A 317 0.56 -3.63 2.56
C ARG A 317 2.01 -3.54 3.03
N HIS A 318 2.93 -4.30 2.44
CA HIS A 318 4.36 -4.20 2.72
C HIS A 318 4.88 -2.78 2.49
N ARG A 319 4.57 -2.21 1.33
CA ARG A 319 4.99 -0.85 0.97
C ARG A 319 4.41 0.18 1.94
N ASP A 320 3.11 0.12 2.20
CA ASP A 320 2.42 1.08 3.05
C ASP A 320 2.95 1.03 4.49
N ALA A 321 3.22 -0.17 5.01
CA ALA A 321 3.84 -0.37 6.31
C ALA A 321 5.29 0.15 6.36
N SER A 322 6.10 -0.11 5.33
CA SER A 322 7.49 0.40 5.24
C SER A 322 7.52 1.93 5.22
N GLU A 323 6.68 2.57 4.39
CA GLU A 323 6.58 4.04 4.32
C GLU A 323 6.03 4.64 5.63
N ALA A 324 5.09 3.97 6.29
CA ALA A 324 4.58 4.37 7.61
C ALA A 324 5.64 4.27 8.71
N ALA A 325 6.43 3.19 8.74
CA ALA A 325 7.54 3.01 9.66
C ALA A 325 8.61 4.11 9.48
N ALA A 326 8.92 4.47 8.22
CA ALA A 326 9.84 5.55 7.91
C ALA A 326 9.29 6.92 8.37
N ALA A 327 8.00 7.17 8.20
CA ALA A 327 7.36 8.41 8.68
C ALA A 327 7.39 8.52 10.22
N ALA A 328 7.14 7.43 10.94
CA ALA A 328 7.24 7.39 12.40
C ALA A 328 8.68 7.66 12.88
N ALA A 329 9.68 7.02 12.24
CA ALA A 329 11.09 7.24 12.54
C ALA A 329 11.52 8.70 12.24
N GLN A 330 11.07 9.27 11.12
CA GLN A 330 11.35 10.66 10.79
C GLN A 330 10.69 11.63 11.78
N ALA A 331 9.45 11.36 12.21
CA ALA A 331 8.78 12.16 13.22
C ALA A 331 9.51 12.12 14.58
N ALA A 332 10.11 10.98 14.95
CA ALA A 332 10.89 10.84 16.17
C ALA A 332 12.18 11.69 16.18
N ARG A 333 12.66 12.12 15.00
CA ARG A 333 13.81 13.04 14.85
C ARG A 333 13.42 14.51 14.98
N THR A 334 12.16 14.84 15.27
CA THR A 334 11.71 16.22 15.46
C THR A 334 12.36 16.82 16.72
N PRO A 335 12.97 18.01 16.65
CA PRO A 335 13.61 18.63 17.81
C PRO A 335 12.59 18.98 18.90
N ARG A 336 13.00 18.90 20.17
CA ARG A 336 12.21 19.28 21.35
C ARG A 336 10.91 18.49 21.57
N ILE A 337 10.83 17.25 21.11
CA ILE A 337 9.73 16.34 21.49
C ILE A 337 9.94 15.77 22.90
N ALA A 338 8.86 15.49 23.62
CA ALA A 338 8.94 14.87 24.94
C ALA A 338 9.41 13.41 24.83
N PRO A 339 10.16 12.88 25.84
CA PRO A 339 10.61 11.48 25.81
C PRO A 339 9.48 10.45 25.64
N ALA A 340 8.33 10.67 26.29
CA ALA A 340 7.15 9.82 26.13
C ALA A 340 6.60 9.81 24.69
N THR A 341 6.69 10.93 23.97
CA THR A 341 6.32 11.02 22.55
C THR A 341 7.31 10.28 21.67
N ALA A 342 8.62 10.43 21.92
CA ALA A 342 9.65 9.68 21.21
C ALA A 342 9.50 8.17 21.41
N TYR A 343 9.21 7.73 22.64
CA TYR A 343 8.92 6.34 22.96
C TYR A 343 7.71 5.81 22.17
N ALA A 344 6.58 6.54 22.17
CA ALA A 344 5.39 6.14 21.43
C ALA A 344 5.66 6.01 19.91
N LEU A 345 6.44 6.93 19.33
CA LEU A 345 6.85 6.85 17.92
C LEU A 345 7.79 5.67 17.64
N GLY A 346 8.65 5.30 18.59
CA GLY A 346 9.48 4.09 18.51
C GLY A 346 8.67 2.80 18.53
N VAL A 347 7.66 2.70 19.42
CA VAL A 347 6.73 1.56 19.45
C VAL A 347 5.92 1.48 18.16
N LEU A 348 5.44 2.62 17.66
CA LEU A 348 4.72 2.69 16.39
C LEU A 348 5.59 2.27 15.20
N HIS A 349 6.86 2.69 15.17
CA HIS A 349 7.81 2.24 14.16
C HIS A 349 7.98 0.72 14.20
N ALA A 350 8.22 0.15 15.38
CA ALA A 350 8.38 -1.30 15.55
C ALA A 350 7.13 -2.08 15.12
N ASP A 351 5.94 -1.60 15.47
CA ASP A 351 4.67 -2.16 15.03
C ASP A 351 4.55 -2.19 13.50
N GLN A 352 4.89 -1.08 12.83
CA GLN A 352 4.87 -1.04 11.36
C GLN A 352 5.94 -1.93 10.73
N ARG A 353 7.09 -2.15 11.38
CA ARG A 353 8.08 -3.14 10.93
C ARG A 353 7.56 -4.57 11.07
N HIS A 354 6.79 -4.89 12.12
CA HIS A 354 6.14 -6.20 12.21
C HIS A 354 5.09 -6.40 11.12
N GLU A 355 4.33 -5.35 10.77
CA GLU A 355 3.40 -5.39 9.64
C GLU A 355 4.12 -5.61 8.29
N VAL A 356 5.33 -5.07 8.11
CA VAL A 356 6.18 -5.35 6.94
C VAL A 356 6.49 -6.85 6.86
N GLU A 357 6.97 -7.47 7.95
CA GLU A 357 7.29 -8.90 7.96
C GLU A 357 6.02 -9.77 7.78
N ALA A 358 4.90 -9.39 8.42
CA ALA A 358 3.62 -10.08 8.24
C ALA A 358 3.14 -10.04 6.78
N ALA A 359 3.35 -8.92 6.08
CA ALA A 359 3.05 -8.78 4.67
C ALA A 359 3.96 -9.65 3.78
N ARG A 360 5.25 -9.80 4.13
CA ARG A 360 6.18 -10.72 3.45
C ARG A 360 5.75 -12.17 3.59
N PHE A 361 5.39 -12.57 4.82
CA PHE A 361 4.86 -13.90 5.09
C PHE A 361 3.56 -14.16 4.32
N ALA A 362 2.62 -13.21 4.34
CA ALA A 362 1.37 -13.32 3.59
C ALA A 362 1.61 -13.47 2.07
N PHE A 363 2.54 -12.68 1.50
CA PHE A 363 2.94 -12.82 0.10
C PHE A 363 3.49 -14.21 -0.19
N GLN A 364 4.40 -14.72 0.65
CA GLN A 364 4.97 -16.06 0.50
C GLN A 364 3.88 -17.14 0.52
N GLN A 365 2.94 -17.07 1.45
CA GLN A 365 1.82 -18.03 1.54
C GLN A 365 0.92 -17.98 0.29
N CYS A 366 0.62 -16.79 -0.23
CA CYS A 366 -0.16 -16.65 -1.46
C CYS A 366 0.60 -17.16 -2.69
N TRP A 367 1.91 -16.92 -2.76
CA TRP A 367 2.75 -17.29 -3.89
C TRP A 367 3.06 -18.80 -3.91
N GLN A 368 3.37 -19.42 -2.77
CA GLN A 368 3.71 -20.84 -2.65
C GLN A 368 2.51 -21.79 -2.83
N LYS A 369 1.26 -21.34 -2.63
CA LYS A 369 0.08 -22.16 -2.94
C LYS A 369 -0.01 -22.60 -4.41
N GLN A 370 0.85 -22.06 -5.29
CA GLN A 370 1.07 -22.53 -6.65
C GLN A 370 1.92 -23.81 -6.75
N THR A 371 2.89 -24.04 -5.85
CA THR A 371 3.83 -25.16 -5.98
C THR A 371 3.24 -26.49 -5.51
N VAL A 372 2.06 -26.48 -4.89
CA VAL A 372 1.27 -27.70 -4.61
C VAL A 372 0.26 -27.92 -5.74
N GLY A 373 0.75 -27.87 -6.99
CA GLY A 373 0.14 -28.55 -8.12
C GLY A 373 0.88 -29.87 -8.28
N THR A 374 0.28 -30.96 -7.79
CA THR A 374 0.78 -32.33 -7.92
C THR A 374 1.07 -32.67 -9.40
N PRO A 375 2.15 -33.43 -9.69
CA PRO A 375 2.57 -33.80 -11.06
C PRO A 375 1.55 -34.59 -11.86
#